data_AF-A0A8H9C3Z3-F1
#
_entry.id   AF-A0A8H9C3Z3-F1
#
_cell.length_a   1.000
_cell.length_b   1.000
_cell.length_c   1.000
_cell.angle_alpha   90.00
_cell.angle_beta   90.00
_cell.angle_gamma   90.00
#
_symmetry.space_group_name_H-M   'P 1'
#
loop_
_entity.id
_entity.type
_entity.pdbx_description
1 polymer ?
#
loop_
_entity_poly.entity_id
_entity_poly.type
_entity_poly.pdbx_seq_one_letter_code
_entity_poly.pdbx_strand_id
1 'polypeptide(L)'
;MASIPRPRRIDKDDRQRSLWDVLGEEPEEMKAPPRPVILSVSTPEPPEPPLPPLTAEDLAAIEHLSKSYASLHDPAFTDAHDDLWNASITKGAVPSVVEVPAWPGRKPRDNARVILTRTRLGYTAGHEIWIETNGRGRSYGSGDGGYLRPATDLQGYFFWTTRQAAIQAGATQLWLECQDEALAAHVRGHFAAQGVDVSQAPGEEWKLRLFSHDQIRRIAAAGPSAEDLALVELGPTADLLAYERAIGLSDVDHVLDAPARAPAPAPEVPGVEKVLLAHYEGVIDPPSPVTLKRRQKKQEREEAAAAAWHEPTFQDCADVHAAIGAILPPGVPTYADAIVAVSRPGGRILADIRLWDGAVGRVEISGEPGAHGYRWETTGVEGTAFHWDARARAWERIPEEA
;
A
#
# COMPACT_ATOMS: atom_id res chain seq x y z
N MET A 1 31.02 -20.52 -59.95
CA MET A 1 31.10 -20.34 -58.48
C MET A 1 31.52 -18.91 -58.20
N ALA A 2 30.55 -18.04 -57.88
CA ALA A 2 30.78 -16.66 -57.49
C ALA A 2 30.34 -16.51 -56.03
N SER A 3 31.26 -16.11 -55.16
CA SER A 3 31.02 -15.92 -53.72
C SER A 3 30.54 -14.51 -53.46
N ILE A 4 29.35 -14.37 -52.89
CA ILE A 4 28.75 -13.10 -52.49
C ILE A 4 29.46 -12.64 -51.19
N PRO A 5 29.98 -11.39 -51.11
CA PRO A 5 30.62 -10.91 -49.89
C PRO A 5 29.56 -10.65 -48.80
N ARG A 6 29.81 -11.18 -47.59
CA ARG A 6 28.97 -10.93 -46.41
C ARG A 6 29.09 -9.47 -45.95
N PRO A 7 28.00 -8.84 -45.49
CA PRO A 7 28.07 -7.49 -44.92
C PRO A 7 28.87 -7.49 -43.60
N ARG A 8 29.68 -6.43 -43.41
CA ARG A 8 30.46 -6.20 -42.19
C ARG A 8 29.51 -6.00 -41.01
N ARG A 9 29.76 -6.76 -39.93
CA ARG A 9 29.19 -6.53 -38.60
C ARG A 9 29.62 -5.13 -38.14
N ILE A 10 28.65 -4.26 -37.84
CA ILE A 10 28.92 -3.01 -37.13
C ILE A 10 29.01 -3.42 -35.65
N ASP A 11 30.22 -3.37 -35.09
CA ASP A 11 30.43 -3.58 -33.66
C ASP A 11 29.73 -2.48 -32.86
N LYS A 12 29.13 -2.89 -31.74
CA LYS A 12 28.23 -2.08 -30.91
C LYS A 12 28.95 -1.05 -30.01
N ASP A 13 30.27 -0.94 -30.09
CA ASP A 13 31.08 -0.21 -29.11
C ASP A 13 31.58 1.19 -29.54
N ASP A 14 31.34 1.62 -30.78
CA ASP A 14 31.84 2.93 -31.24
C ASP A 14 30.94 4.14 -30.92
N ARG A 15 29.79 3.93 -30.28
CA ARG A 15 28.83 5.02 -29.95
C ARG A 15 28.85 5.47 -28.48
N GLN A 16 29.75 4.92 -27.66
CA GLN A 16 29.88 5.29 -26.24
C GLN A 16 31.34 5.57 -25.86
N ARG A 17 32.09 6.28 -26.71
CA ARG A 17 33.29 6.97 -26.21
C ARG A 17 32.86 8.26 -25.53
N SER A 18 33.22 8.41 -24.27
CA SER A 18 33.06 9.66 -23.54
C SER A 18 33.80 10.76 -24.29
N LEU A 19 33.26 11.99 -24.30
CA LEU A 19 33.93 13.16 -24.89
C LEU A 19 35.36 13.33 -24.34
N TRP A 20 35.59 12.86 -23.11
CA TRP A 20 36.87 12.91 -22.40
C TRP A 20 37.85 11.78 -22.80
N ASP A 21 37.36 10.67 -23.36
CA ASP A 21 38.23 9.63 -23.94
C ASP A 21 38.94 10.12 -25.21
N VAL A 22 38.43 11.18 -25.84
CA VAL A 22 38.99 11.82 -27.04
C VAL A 22 39.87 13.03 -26.69
N LEU A 23 39.61 13.69 -25.56
CA LEU A 23 40.23 14.98 -25.21
C LEU A 23 41.26 14.93 -24.08
N GLY A 24 41.43 13.78 -23.40
CA GLY A 24 42.34 13.65 -22.25
C GLY A 24 41.73 14.14 -20.94
N GLU A 25 42.51 14.06 -19.85
CA GLU A 25 42.06 14.32 -18.47
C GLU A 25 41.38 15.69 -18.30
N GLU A 26 40.28 15.68 -17.56
CA GLU A 26 39.48 16.86 -17.23
C GLU A 26 40.34 17.86 -16.43
N PRO A 27 40.45 19.14 -16.84
CA PRO A 27 41.23 20.13 -16.11
C PRO A 27 40.69 20.28 -14.69
N GLU A 28 41.56 20.18 -13.67
CA GLU A 28 41.16 20.27 -12.25
C GLU A 28 40.38 21.56 -11.91
N GLU A 29 40.50 22.60 -12.73
CA GLU A 29 39.79 23.88 -12.57
C GLU A 29 38.26 23.80 -12.83
N MET A 30 37.74 22.72 -13.42
CA MET A 30 36.29 22.55 -13.65
C MET A 30 35.57 21.70 -12.60
N LYS A 31 36.27 21.18 -11.59
CA LYS A 31 35.61 20.56 -10.42
C LYS A 31 34.94 21.67 -9.62
N ALA A 32 33.62 21.81 -9.80
CA ALA A 32 32.81 22.68 -8.98
C ALA A 32 33.15 22.45 -7.50
N PRO A 33 33.40 23.51 -6.69
CA PRO A 33 33.70 23.32 -5.28
C PRO A 33 32.57 22.51 -4.63
N PRO A 34 32.88 21.57 -3.73
CA PRO A 34 31.87 20.79 -3.04
C PRO A 34 30.87 21.77 -2.43
N ARG A 35 29.61 21.69 -2.87
CA ARG A 35 28.56 22.54 -2.29
C ARG A 35 28.59 22.31 -0.78
N PRO A 36 28.73 23.37 0.05
CA PRO A 36 28.66 23.19 1.48
C PRO A 36 27.32 22.52 1.80
N VAL A 37 27.40 21.34 2.43
CA VAL A 37 26.24 20.69 3.03
C VAL A 37 25.82 21.63 4.16
N ILE A 38 24.84 22.49 3.88
CA ILE A 38 24.19 23.28 4.92
C ILE A 38 23.38 22.26 5.72
N LEU A 39 23.99 21.73 6.78
CA LEU A 39 23.27 21.10 7.88
C LEU A 39 22.41 22.21 8.46
N SER A 40 21.16 22.28 8.01
CA SER A 40 20.16 23.15 8.63
C SER A 40 20.04 22.67 10.06
N VAL A 41 20.62 23.43 10.99
CA VAL A 41 20.42 23.23 12.42
C VAL A 41 18.93 23.43 12.64
N SER A 42 18.19 22.33 12.76
CA SER A 42 16.76 22.36 13.05
C SER A 42 16.58 23.14 14.35
N THR A 43 15.91 24.29 14.24
CA THR A 43 15.42 25.04 15.39
C THR A 43 14.66 24.06 16.29
N PRO A 44 14.97 23.96 17.59
CA PRO A 44 14.28 23.03 18.48
C PRO A 44 12.77 23.30 18.43
N GLU A 45 12.02 22.26 18.11
CA GLU A 45 10.56 22.31 18.04
C GLU A 45 10.01 22.72 19.42
N PRO A 46 8.99 23.59 19.51
CA PRO A 46 8.40 23.97 20.79
C PRO A 46 7.94 22.73 21.57
N PRO A 47 8.04 22.73 22.92
CA PRO A 47 7.57 21.59 23.72
C PRO A 47 6.08 21.34 23.45
N GLU A 48 5.75 20.10 23.11
CA GLU A 48 4.38 19.73 22.76
C GLU A 48 3.44 19.92 23.95
N PRO A 49 2.20 20.40 23.71
CA PRO A 49 1.21 20.46 24.77
C PRO A 49 0.90 19.04 25.28
N PRO A 50 0.69 18.88 26.61
CA PRO A 50 0.33 17.58 27.16
C PRO A 50 -0.99 17.09 26.55
N LEU A 51 -1.11 15.78 26.38
CA LEU A 51 -2.34 15.16 25.90
C LEU A 51 -3.50 15.46 26.88
N PRO A 52 -4.70 15.76 26.36
CA PRO A 52 -5.87 15.90 27.20
C PRO A 52 -6.20 14.56 27.90
N PRO A 53 -6.85 14.60 29.08
CA PRO A 53 -7.34 13.38 29.70
C PRO A 53 -8.39 12.69 28.81
N LEU A 54 -8.43 11.35 28.88
CA LEU A 54 -9.38 10.55 28.12
C LEU A 54 -10.82 10.91 28.48
N THR A 55 -11.62 11.19 27.47
CA THR A 55 -13.06 11.42 27.56
C THR A 55 -13.85 10.11 27.50
N ALA A 56 -15.15 10.17 27.78
CA ALA A 56 -16.03 9.01 27.59
C ALA A 56 -16.09 8.55 26.12
N GLU A 57 -16.01 9.49 25.16
CA GLU A 57 -15.96 9.16 23.72
C GLU A 57 -14.65 8.43 23.38
N ASP A 58 -13.53 8.83 23.98
CA ASP A 58 -12.25 8.14 23.79
C ASP A 58 -12.30 6.70 24.31
N LEU A 59 -12.84 6.51 25.52
CA LEU A 59 -12.96 5.18 26.13
C LEU A 59 -13.87 4.26 25.32
N ALA A 60 -14.99 4.77 24.79
CA ALA A 60 -15.87 4.02 23.92
C ALA A 60 -15.20 3.62 22.60
N ALA A 61 -14.43 4.53 21.99
CA ALA A 61 -13.67 4.20 20.78
C ALA A 61 -12.58 3.16 21.03
N ILE A 62 -11.87 3.26 22.15
CA ILE A 62 -10.87 2.27 22.58
C ILE A 62 -11.53 0.90 22.80
N GLU A 63 -12.74 0.88 23.36
CA GLU A 63 -13.52 -0.36 23.51
C GLU A 63 -13.84 -0.98 22.14
N HIS A 64 -14.33 -0.20 21.18
CA HIS A 64 -14.59 -0.69 19.82
C HIS A 64 -13.33 -1.25 19.16
N LEU A 65 -12.20 -0.56 19.25
CA LEU A 65 -10.93 -1.09 18.75
C LEU A 65 -10.55 -2.41 19.44
N SER A 66 -10.72 -2.52 20.75
CA SER A 66 -10.42 -3.76 21.46
C SER A 66 -11.34 -4.93 21.04
N LYS A 67 -12.59 -4.63 20.68
CA LYS A 67 -13.55 -5.60 20.14
C LYS A 67 -13.19 -6.02 18.71
N SER A 68 -12.74 -5.11 17.84
CA SER A 68 -12.29 -5.49 16.49
C SER A 68 -11.08 -6.43 16.55
N TYR A 69 -10.10 -6.17 17.42
CA TYR A 69 -8.98 -7.10 17.64
C TYR A 69 -9.37 -8.43 18.29
N ALA A 70 -10.46 -8.48 19.06
CA ALA A 70 -10.91 -9.69 19.73
C ALA A 70 -11.67 -10.65 18.80
N SER A 71 -12.15 -10.17 17.66
CA SER A 71 -13.09 -10.88 16.80
C SER A 71 -12.58 -11.09 15.37
N LEU A 72 -11.27 -11.23 15.20
CA LEU A 72 -10.61 -11.40 13.89
C LEU A 72 -11.16 -12.57 13.03
N HIS A 73 -11.95 -13.47 13.61
CA HIS A 73 -12.59 -14.60 12.91
C HIS A 73 -14.02 -14.29 12.41
N ASP A 74 -14.56 -13.10 12.71
CA ASP A 74 -15.85 -12.61 12.20
C ASP A 74 -15.60 -11.25 11.50
N PRO A 75 -15.46 -11.25 10.16
CA PRO A 75 -15.13 -10.05 9.40
C PRO A 75 -16.17 -8.93 9.53
N ALA A 76 -17.46 -9.26 9.48
CA ALA A 76 -18.52 -8.27 9.58
C ALA A 76 -18.54 -7.58 10.95
N PHE A 77 -18.30 -8.35 12.02
CA PHE A 77 -18.15 -7.81 13.37
C PHE A 77 -16.90 -6.96 13.52
N THR A 78 -15.78 -7.42 12.93
CA THR A 78 -14.50 -6.71 12.94
C THR A 78 -14.64 -5.34 12.28
N ASP A 79 -15.20 -5.30 11.07
CA ASP A 79 -15.33 -4.09 10.26
C ASP A 79 -16.20 -3.03 10.94
N ALA A 80 -17.37 -3.41 11.48
CA ALA A 80 -18.26 -2.44 12.13
C ALA A 80 -17.61 -1.75 13.34
N HIS A 81 -16.87 -2.51 14.15
CA HIS A 81 -16.13 -1.95 15.27
C HIS A 81 -14.91 -1.14 14.82
N ASP A 82 -14.27 -1.59 13.74
CA ASP A 82 -13.15 -0.87 13.15
C ASP A 82 -13.55 0.48 12.58
N ASP A 83 -14.70 0.56 11.92
CA ASP A 83 -15.25 1.80 11.39
C ASP A 83 -15.59 2.80 12.49
N LEU A 84 -16.13 2.34 13.63
CA LEU A 84 -16.37 3.19 14.79
C LEU A 84 -15.07 3.72 15.40
N TRP A 85 -14.02 2.89 15.46
CA TRP A 85 -12.69 3.33 15.85
C TRP A 85 -12.16 4.38 14.87
N ASN A 86 -12.15 4.06 13.58
CA ASN A 86 -11.63 4.92 12.50
C ASN A 86 -12.35 6.27 12.48
N ALA A 87 -13.68 6.28 12.59
CA ALA A 87 -14.50 7.50 12.68
C ALA A 87 -14.10 8.41 13.86
N SER A 88 -13.69 7.80 14.98
CA SER A 88 -13.26 8.53 16.18
C SER A 88 -11.82 9.02 16.06
N ILE A 89 -10.88 8.14 15.69
CA ILE A 89 -9.44 8.45 15.76
C ILE A 89 -8.98 9.38 14.63
N THR A 90 -9.69 9.38 13.49
CA THR A 90 -9.36 10.22 12.34
C THR A 90 -9.66 11.70 12.59
N LYS A 91 -10.56 12.03 13.54
CA LYS A 91 -10.90 13.41 13.89
C LYS A 91 -9.66 14.14 14.41
N GLY A 92 -9.12 15.03 13.59
CA GLY A 92 -7.90 15.79 13.89
C GLY A 92 -6.61 14.98 13.72
N ALA A 93 -6.65 13.84 13.02
CA ALA A 93 -5.46 13.08 12.69
C ALA A 93 -4.59 13.85 11.67
N VAL A 94 -3.30 13.99 11.96
CA VAL A 94 -2.33 14.69 11.10
C VAL A 94 -1.18 13.74 10.77
N PRO A 95 -1.11 13.21 9.53
CA PRO A 95 0.00 12.39 9.10
C PRO A 95 1.25 13.26 8.91
N SER A 96 2.41 12.69 9.23
CA SER A 96 3.71 13.30 8.97
C SER A 96 4.75 12.23 8.66
N VAL A 97 5.79 12.60 7.92
CA VAL A 97 6.81 11.68 7.45
C VAL A 97 8.19 12.26 7.76
N VAL A 98 9.09 11.41 8.26
CA VAL A 98 10.51 11.72 8.37
C VAL A 98 11.25 10.88 7.33
N GLU A 99 11.56 11.51 6.19
CA GLU A 99 12.27 10.90 5.08
C GLU A 99 13.77 10.77 5.41
N VAL A 100 14.33 9.57 5.23
CA VAL A 100 15.77 9.36 5.28
C VAL A 100 16.38 9.90 3.98
N PRO A 101 17.42 10.75 4.05
CA PRO A 101 18.10 11.28 2.86
C PRO A 101 18.64 10.20 1.94
N ALA A 102 19.02 10.59 0.73
CA ALA A 102 19.65 9.66 -0.21
C ALA A 102 20.95 9.07 0.37
N TRP A 103 21.07 7.74 0.34
CA TRP A 103 22.25 7.00 0.78
C TRP A 103 23.08 6.46 -0.41
N PRO A 104 24.36 6.08 -0.20
CA PRO A 104 25.19 5.51 -1.25
C PRO A 104 24.56 4.24 -1.87
N GLY A 105 24.55 4.15 -3.20
CA GLY A 105 23.96 3.00 -3.91
C GLY A 105 22.44 3.06 -4.09
N ARG A 106 21.77 4.07 -3.52
CA ARG A 106 20.33 4.31 -3.67
C ARG A 106 19.94 4.54 -5.14
N LYS A 107 18.91 3.84 -5.61
CA LYS A 107 18.26 4.10 -6.90
C LYS A 107 17.20 5.20 -6.76
N PRO A 108 16.80 5.87 -7.86
CA PRO A 108 15.85 6.99 -7.79
C PRO A 108 14.50 6.67 -7.12
N ARG A 109 14.06 5.41 -7.17
CA ARG A 109 12.81 4.98 -6.55
C ARG A 109 12.96 4.48 -5.13
N ASP A 110 14.17 4.13 -4.70
CA ASP A 110 14.39 3.62 -3.36
C ASP A 110 14.03 4.70 -2.35
N ASN A 111 13.38 4.35 -1.24
CA ASN A 111 13.10 5.26 -0.15
C ASN A 111 13.16 4.52 1.19
N ALA A 112 13.41 5.27 2.25
CA ALA A 112 13.38 4.79 3.61
C ALA A 112 12.82 5.93 4.45
N ARG A 113 11.77 5.68 5.23
CA ARG A 113 11.08 6.74 5.96
C ARG A 113 10.39 6.22 7.21
N VAL A 114 10.26 7.11 8.18
CA VAL A 114 9.42 6.91 9.36
C VAL A 114 8.09 7.61 9.11
N ILE A 115 7.00 6.88 9.33
CA ILE A 115 5.62 7.35 9.13
C ILE A 115 5.02 7.58 10.51
N LEU A 116 4.48 8.76 10.74
CA LEU A 116 3.87 9.14 12.00
C LEU A 116 2.46 9.66 11.74
N THR A 117 1.54 9.42 12.67
CA THR A 117 0.27 10.14 12.68
C THR A 117 0.03 10.70 14.07
N ARG A 118 -0.12 12.01 14.15
CA ARG A 118 -0.65 12.65 15.35
C ARG A 118 -2.15 12.39 15.38
N THR A 119 -2.66 11.82 16.45
CA THR A 119 -4.09 11.62 16.71
C THR A 119 -4.50 12.44 17.93
N ARG A 120 -5.79 12.43 18.27
CA ARG A 120 -6.28 13.02 19.53
C ARG A 120 -5.78 12.28 20.79
N LEU A 121 -5.35 11.02 20.65
CA LEU A 121 -4.89 10.16 21.73
C LEU A 121 -3.35 10.06 21.85
N GLY A 122 -2.59 10.68 20.95
CA GLY A 122 -1.13 10.57 20.90
C GLY A 122 -0.64 10.27 19.49
N TYR A 123 0.51 9.63 19.39
CA TYR A 123 1.21 9.38 18.13
C TYR A 123 1.26 7.90 17.80
N THR A 124 1.08 7.62 16.52
CA THR A 124 1.41 6.35 15.89
C THR A 124 2.81 6.45 15.29
N ALA A 125 3.54 5.34 15.24
CA ALA A 125 4.84 5.23 14.60
C ALA A 125 4.95 3.94 13.77
N GLY A 126 5.18 4.10 12.47
CA GLY A 126 5.52 3.03 11.54
C GLY A 126 6.73 3.40 10.70
N HIS A 127 7.10 2.52 9.78
CA HIS A 127 8.23 2.72 8.88
C HIS A 127 7.98 2.09 7.53
N GLU A 128 8.70 2.57 6.53
CA GLU A 128 8.65 2.03 5.18
C GLU A 128 10.05 2.07 4.57
N ILE A 129 10.45 0.95 3.97
CA ILE A 129 11.63 0.80 3.14
C ILE A 129 11.15 0.29 1.79
N TRP A 130 11.30 1.11 0.76
CA TRP A 130 11.10 0.69 -0.61
C TRP A 130 12.44 0.54 -1.31
N ILE A 131 12.73 -0.63 -1.86
CA ILE A 131 13.95 -0.88 -2.64
C ILE A 131 13.59 -1.49 -3.99
N GLU A 132 14.02 -0.84 -5.07
CA GLU A 132 13.85 -1.30 -6.45
C GLU A 132 14.94 -2.32 -6.82
N THR A 133 14.54 -3.58 -6.98
CA THR A 133 15.41 -4.67 -7.45
C THR A 133 14.90 -5.21 -8.78
N ASN A 134 15.74 -5.13 -9.83
CA ASN A 134 15.42 -5.65 -11.17
C ASN A 134 14.09 -5.12 -11.76
N GLY A 135 13.79 -3.83 -11.54
CA GLY A 135 12.54 -3.21 -12.00
C GLY A 135 11.29 -3.64 -11.23
N ARG A 136 11.44 -4.41 -10.14
CA ARG A 136 10.40 -4.71 -9.17
C ARG A 136 10.74 -4.02 -7.86
N GLY A 137 9.79 -3.29 -7.29
CA GLY A 137 9.95 -2.77 -5.94
C GLY A 137 9.64 -3.84 -4.91
N ARG A 138 10.39 -3.82 -3.81
CA ARG A 138 10.05 -4.51 -2.58
C ARG A 138 9.78 -3.46 -1.53
N SER A 139 8.58 -3.52 -0.92
CA SER A 139 8.28 -2.77 0.29
C SER A 139 8.58 -3.67 1.48
N TYR A 140 9.28 -3.12 2.46
CA TYR A 140 9.44 -3.66 3.80
C TYR A 140 8.91 -2.62 4.78
N GLY A 141 8.10 -3.02 5.75
CA GLY A 141 7.47 -2.10 6.68
C GLY A 141 6.21 -2.67 7.30
N SER A 142 6.09 -2.55 8.62
CA SER A 142 4.87 -2.93 9.33
C SER A 142 3.87 -1.77 9.31
N GLY A 143 2.66 -2.03 8.81
CA GLY A 143 1.50 -1.18 9.05
C GLY A 143 1.08 -1.12 10.52
N ASP A 144 1.60 -2.02 11.36
CA ASP A 144 1.40 -1.98 12.81
C ASP A 144 2.15 -0.79 13.42
N GLY A 145 1.37 0.16 13.94
CA GLY A 145 1.86 1.44 14.43
C GLY A 145 1.95 2.54 13.36
N GLY A 146 1.79 2.25 12.07
CA GLY A 146 1.66 3.27 11.02
C GLY A 146 0.21 3.76 10.90
N TYR A 147 0.01 5.02 10.49
CA TYR A 147 -1.32 5.59 10.24
C TYR A 147 -2.22 5.70 11.49
N LEU A 148 -3.42 5.11 11.47
CA LEU A 148 -4.41 5.24 12.56
C LEU A 148 -4.32 4.10 13.59
N ARG A 149 -3.39 3.16 13.43
CA ARG A 149 -3.26 2.00 14.30
C ARG A 149 -2.33 2.26 15.48
N PRO A 150 -2.69 1.84 16.71
CA PRO A 150 -1.77 1.88 17.81
C PRO A 150 -0.61 0.91 17.59
N ALA A 151 0.52 1.20 18.22
CA ALA A 151 1.62 0.26 18.33
C ALA A 151 1.24 -0.86 19.30
N THR A 152 1.94 -2.00 19.19
CA THR A 152 1.73 -3.16 20.05
C THR A 152 3.05 -3.68 20.60
N ASP A 153 3.00 -4.25 21.81
CA ASP A 153 4.09 -4.98 22.42
C ASP A 153 3.56 -6.17 23.24
N LEU A 154 4.41 -6.79 24.07
CA LEU A 154 4.02 -7.94 24.89
C LEU A 154 2.94 -7.63 25.94
N GLN A 155 2.69 -6.38 26.28
CA GLN A 155 1.67 -5.99 27.26
C GLN A 155 0.33 -5.65 26.60
N GLY A 156 0.35 -5.11 25.38
CA GLY A 156 -0.84 -4.76 24.62
C GLY A 156 -0.62 -3.57 23.70
N TYR A 157 -1.68 -2.80 23.50
CA TYR A 157 -1.76 -1.75 22.49
C TYR A 157 -1.62 -0.37 23.11
N PHE A 158 -0.91 0.53 22.43
CA PHE A 158 -0.57 1.84 22.96
C PHE A 158 -0.32 2.89 21.88
N PHE A 159 -0.42 4.16 22.28
CA PHE A 159 0.12 5.28 21.51
C PHE A 159 1.33 5.88 22.20
N TRP A 160 2.19 6.52 21.42
CA TRP A 160 3.28 7.33 21.95
C TRP A 160 2.73 8.68 22.40
N THR A 161 3.08 9.09 23.62
CA THR A 161 2.61 10.36 24.20
C THR A 161 3.32 11.58 23.62
N THR A 162 4.47 11.38 22.96
CA THR A 162 5.26 12.45 22.36
C THR A 162 5.68 12.09 20.94
N ARG A 163 5.82 13.12 20.09
CA ARG A 163 6.35 12.97 18.73
C ARG A 163 7.76 12.38 18.72
N GLN A 164 8.62 12.77 19.67
CA GLN A 164 10.00 12.29 19.74
C GLN A 164 10.07 10.78 20.02
N ALA A 165 9.25 10.27 20.95
CA ALA A 165 9.18 8.84 21.20
C ALA A 165 8.67 8.07 19.98
N ALA A 166 7.68 8.62 19.27
CA ALA A 166 7.18 8.05 18.03
C ALA A 166 8.25 7.99 16.92
N ILE A 167 9.02 9.08 16.73
CA ILE A 167 10.15 9.11 15.79
C ILE A 167 11.18 8.04 16.16
N GLN A 168 11.57 7.99 17.42
CA GLN A 168 12.56 7.02 17.89
C GLN A 168 12.08 5.59 17.69
N ALA A 169 10.81 5.28 18.00
CA ALA A 169 10.23 3.96 17.77
C ALA A 169 10.26 3.56 16.29
N GLY A 170 9.75 4.42 15.41
CA GLY A 170 9.73 4.15 13.98
C GLY A 170 11.14 4.05 13.39
N ALA A 171 12.09 4.89 13.86
CA ALA A 171 13.48 4.84 13.42
C ALA A 171 14.22 3.58 13.90
N THR A 172 13.92 3.09 15.11
CA THR A 172 14.43 1.82 15.62
C THR A 172 13.95 0.65 14.76
N GLN A 173 12.65 0.59 14.45
CA GLN A 173 12.11 -0.48 13.60
C GLN A 173 12.67 -0.39 12.17
N LEU A 174 12.70 0.80 11.59
CA LEU A 174 13.33 1.06 10.30
C LEU A 174 14.77 0.54 10.25
N TRP A 175 15.57 0.83 11.29
CA TRP A 175 16.95 0.38 11.39
C TRP A 175 17.07 -1.15 11.54
N LEU A 176 16.22 -1.78 12.34
CA LEU A 176 16.19 -3.24 12.51
C LEU A 176 15.82 -3.99 11.23
N GLU A 177 14.95 -3.42 10.40
CA GLU A 177 14.53 -4.01 9.13
C GLU A 177 15.47 -3.71 7.95
N CYS A 178 16.48 -2.86 8.14
CA CYS A 178 17.50 -2.63 7.13
C CYS A 178 18.28 -3.93 6.87
N GLN A 179 18.07 -4.53 5.70
CA GLN A 179 18.83 -5.72 5.26
C GLN A 179 20.23 -5.37 4.73
N ASP A 180 20.45 -4.12 4.34
CA ASP A 180 21.71 -3.60 3.80
C ASP A 180 22.47 -2.83 4.88
N GLU A 181 23.73 -3.19 5.12
CA GLU A 181 24.56 -2.54 6.16
C GLU A 181 24.82 -1.06 5.88
N ALA A 182 24.93 -0.66 4.60
CA ALA A 182 25.17 0.73 4.25
C ALA A 182 23.93 1.60 4.54
N LEU A 183 22.73 1.11 4.21
CA LEU A 183 21.47 1.72 4.58
C LEU A 183 21.31 1.76 6.11
N ALA A 184 21.57 0.66 6.82
CA ALA A 184 21.47 0.62 8.29
C ALA A 184 22.40 1.66 8.95
N ALA A 185 23.65 1.77 8.50
CA ALA A 185 24.59 2.78 8.97
C ALA A 185 24.12 4.21 8.63
N HIS A 186 23.53 4.41 7.46
CA HIS A 186 22.99 5.71 7.04
C HIS A 186 21.78 6.13 7.87
N VAL A 187 20.81 5.23 8.10
CA VAL A 187 19.65 5.45 8.98
C VAL A 187 20.14 5.84 10.38
N ARG A 188 21.06 5.06 10.95
CA ARG A 188 21.63 5.35 12.27
C ARG A 188 22.28 6.73 12.34
N GLY A 189 23.10 7.09 11.35
CA GLY A 189 23.75 8.40 11.28
C GLY A 189 22.76 9.55 11.14
N HIS A 190 21.74 9.38 10.30
CA HIS A 190 20.71 10.40 10.06
C HIS A 190 19.89 10.73 11.32
N PHE A 191 19.47 9.72 12.06
CA PHE A 191 18.69 9.91 13.28
C PHE A 191 19.55 10.33 14.47
N ALA A 192 20.79 9.84 14.58
CA ALA A 192 21.74 10.31 15.59
C ALA A 192 22.01 11.83 15.47
N ALA A 193 22.08 12.35 14.25
CA ALA A 193 22.21 13.79 13.99
C ALA A 193 21.00 14.62 14.48
N GLN A 194 19.86 13.98 14.73
CA GLN A 194 18.64 14.57 15.28
C GLN A 194 18.45 14.25 16.77
N GLY A 195 19.47 13.69 17.43
CA GLY A 195 19.40 13.31 18.84
C GLY A 195 18.58 12.05 19.12
N VAL A 196 18.32 11.22 18.11
CA VAL A 196 17.58 9.95 18.24
C VAL A 196 18.58 8.79 18.21
N ASP A 197 18.63 8.00 19.28
CA ASP A 197 19.38 6.73 19.29
C ASP A 197 18.48 5.59 18.80
N VAL A 198 18.63 5.20 17.53
CA VAL A 198 17.84 4.12 16.91
C VAL A 198 18.15 2.74 17.50
N SER A 199 19.26 2.57 18.23
CA SER A 199 19.60 1.28 18.84
C SER A 199 18.84 1.01 20.14
N GLN A 200 18.09 1.98 20.64
CA GLN A 200 17.26 1.86 21.83
C GLN A 200 15.82 2.24 21.49
N ALA A 201 14.87 1.35 21.81
CA ALA A 201 13.46 1.69 21.76
C ALA A 201 13.13 2.73 22.85
N PRO A 202 12.08 3.56 22.65
CA PRO A 202 11.67 4.51 23.69
C PRO A 202 11.15 3.79 24.95
N GLY A 203 11.31 4.45 26.10
CA GLY A 203 10.89 3.94 27.40
C GLY A 203 9.38 3.80 27.58
N GLU A 204 8.99 3.00 28.57
CA GLU A 204 7.58 2.73 28.93
C GLU A 204 6.82 3.98 29.37
N GLU A 205 7.51 4.95 29.97
CA GLU A 205 6.94 6.21 30.45
C GLU A 205 6.33 7.05 29.32
N TRP A 206 6.70 6.77 28.07
CA TRP A 206 6.17 7.48 26.90
C TRP A 206 4.96 6.79 26.28
N LYS A 207 4.49 5.66 26.83
CA LYS A 207 3.36 4.90 26.29
C LYS A 207 2.05 5.26 26.97
N LEU A 208 1.07 5.70 26.18
CA LEU A 208 -0.34 5.72 26.59
C LEU A 208 -0.95 4.35 26.30
N ARG A 209 -1.06 3.51 27.33
CA ARG A 209 -1.68 2.18 27.22
C ARG A 209 -3.18 2.30 26.97
N LEU A 210 -3.67 1.65 25.92
CA LEU A 210 -5.08 1.64 25.54
C LEU A 210 -5.79 0.41 26.13
N PHE A 211 -5.29 -0.78 25.85
CA PHE A 211 -5.80 -2.05 26.37
C PHE A 211 -4.74 -3.15 26.32
N SER A 212 -4.88 -4.17 27.18
CA SER A 212 -3.94 -5.27 27.29
C SER A 212 -4.34 -6.48 26.45
N HIS A 213 -3.38 -7.37 26.15
CA HIS A 213 -3.67 -8.67 25.53
C HIS A 213 -4.62 -9.54 26.37
N ASP A 214 -4.58 -9.41 27.70
CA ASP A 214 -5.53 -10.08 28.60
C ASP A 214 -6.95 -9.53 28.46
N GLN A 215 -7.10 -8.23 28.17
CA GLN A 215 -8.40 -7.64 27.90
C GLN A 215 -8.98 -8.17 26.59
N ILE A 216 -8.19 -8.23 25.52
CA ILE A 216 -8.62 -8.79 24.22
C ILE A 216 -9.07 -10.25 24.39
N ARG A 217 -8.26 -11.08 25.08
CA ARG A 217 -8.60 -12.48 25.34
C ARG A 217 -9.91 -12.63 26.14
N ARG A 218 -10.18 -11.73 27.08
CA ARG A 218 -11.44 -11.72 27.84
C ARG A 218 -12.64 -11.32 26.99
N ILE A 219 -12.48 -10.33 26.11
CA ILE A 219 -13.54 -9.90 25.18
C ILE A 219 -13.85 -11.04 24.20
N ALA A 220 -12.81 -11.64 23.60
CA ALA A 220 -12.96 -12.78 22.70
C ALA A 220 -13.68 -13.96 23.38
N ALA A 221 -13.32 -14.27 24.63
CA ALA A 221 -13.96 -15.35 25.40
C ALA A 221 -15.42 -15.04 25.80
N ALA A 222 -15.79 -13.76 25.95
CA ALA A 222 -17.17 -13.37 26.24
C ALA A 222 -18.08 -13.48 25.00
N GLY A 223 -17.50 -13.35 23.80
CA GLY A 223 -18.23 -13.31 22.54
C GLY A 223 -19.01 -12.00 22.33
N PRO A 224 -19.65 -11.85 21.17
CA PRO A 224 -20.40 -10.64 20.83
C PRO A 224 -21.67 -10.51 21.69
N SER A 225 -21.95 -9.31 22.20
CA SER A 225 -23.20 -9.02 22.89
C SER A 225 -24.35 -8.78 21.90
N ALA A 226 -25.59 -8.77 22.38
CA ALA A 226 -26.75 -8.44 21.55
C ALA A 226 -26.70 -7.01 20.97
N GLU A 227 -26.05 -6.08 21.68
CA GLU A 227 -25.83 -4.71 21.18
C GLU A 227 -24.78 -4.67 20.08
N ASP A 228 -23.71 -5.46 20.21
CA ASP A 228 -22.67 -5.54 19.19
C ASP A 228 -23.20 -6.15 17.88
N LEU A 229 -24.05 -7.18 17.99
CA LEU A 229 -24.73 -7.78 16.82
C LEU A 229 -25.77 -6.85 16.18
N ALA A 230 -26.19 -5.79 16.85
CA ALA A 230 -27.12 -4.79 16.34
C ALA A 230 -26.42 -3.61 15.65
N LEU A 231 -25.08 -3.59 15.61
CA LEU A 231 -24.32 -2.57 14.88
C LEU A 231 -24.60 -2.71 13.38
N VAL A 232 -25.20 -1.66 12.82
CA VAL A 232 -25.53 -1.52 11.39
C VAL A 232 -24.23 -1.39 10.59
N GLU A 233 -24.23 -1.89 9.35
CA GLU A 233 -23.19 -1.64 8.33
C GLU A 233 -22.91 -0.13 8.20
N LEU A 234 -21.95 0.37 8.97
CA LEU A 234 -21.41 1.71 8.81
C LEU A 234 -20.39 1.60 7.69
N GLY A 235 -20.62 2.27 6.57
CA GLY A 235 -19.56 2.42 5.56
C GLY A 235 -18.45 3.36 6.05
N PRO A 236 -17.32 3.43 5.33
CA PRO A 236 -16.21 4.30 5.69
C PRO A 236 -16.66 5.76 5.78
N THR A 237 -16.23 6.44 6.83
CA THR A 237 -16.60 7.85 7.05
C THR A 237 -15.92 8.78 6.04
N ALA A 238 -16.54 9.94 5.77
CA ALA A 238 -15.93 10.96 4.91
C ALA A 238 -14.55 11.43 5.41
N ASP A 239 -14.37 11.49 6.73
CA ASP A 239 -13.09 11.85 7.36
C ASP A 239 -12.03 10.76 7.15
N LEU A 240 -12.39 9.47 7.29
CA LEU A 240 -11.49 8.35 6.97
C LEU A 240 -11.04 8.40 5.52
N LEU A 241 -11.98 8.56 4.58
CA LEU A 241 -11.67 8.66 3.16
C LEU A 241 -10.77 9.88 2.86
N ALA A 242 -11.04 11.03 3.50
CA ALA A 242 -10.20 12.22 3.35
C ALA A 242 -8.78 12.00 3.89
N TYR A 243 -8.66 11.32 5.04
CA TYR A 243 -7.38 10.94 5.61
C TYR A 243 -6.61 9.98 4.70
N GLU A 244 -7.25 8.92 4.21
CA GLU A 244 -6.66 7.95 3.27
C GLU A 244 -6.16 8.64 2.00
N ARG A 245 -6.89 9.62 1.47
CA ARG A 245 -6.43 10.40 0.30
C ARG A 245 -5.19 11.22 0.64
N ALA A 246 -5.14 11.82 1.83
CA ALA A 246 -4.02 12.63 2.27
C ALA A 246 -2.72 11.82 2.42
N ILE A 247 -2.82 10.52 2.78
CA ILE A 247 -1.68 9.60 2.89
C ILE A 247 -1.45 8.76 1.62
N GLY A 248 -2.23 8.97 0.57
CA GLY A 248 -2.11 8.26 -0.70
C GLY A 248 -2.58 6.79 -0.68
N LEU A 249 -3.44 6.42 0.28
CA LEU A 249 -4.05 5.08 0.35
C LEU A 249 -5.28 4.94 -0.55
N SER A 250 -6.01 6.02 -0.86
CA SER A 250 -7.28 5.96 -1.62
C SER A 250 -7.21 6.64 -3.01
N ASP A 251 -6.25 6.20 -3.83
CA ASP A 251 -6.28 6.38 -5.30
C ASP A 251 -7.13 5.28 -5.99
N VAL A 252 -7.98 4.57 -5.24
CA VAL A 252 -8.94 3.59 -5.78
C VAL A 252 -10.30 4.29 -5.89
N ASP A 253 -10.77 4.52 -7.12
CA ASP A 253 -12.13 4.97 -7.41
C ASP A 253 -13.11 3.94 -6.82
N HIS A 254 -13.70 4.24 -5.66
CA HIS A 254 -14.91 3.57 -5.22
C HIS A 254 -16.05 4.00 -6.16
N VAL A 255 -16.27 3.23 -7.21
CA VAL A 255 -17.52 3.22 -7.97
C VAL A 255 -18.61 2.74 -6.99
N LEU A 256 -19.34 3.68 -6.41
CA LEU A 256 -20.53 3.40 -5.62
C LEU A 256 -21.65 2.95 -6.56
N ASP A 257 -21.76 1.64 -6.79
CA ASP A 257 -22.98 1.01 -7.30
C ASP A 257 -23.94 0.81 -6.11
N ALA A 258 -24.84 1.77 -5.90
CA ALA A 258 -26.04 1.58 -5.09
C ALA A 258 -27.23 1.30 -6.03
N PRO A 259 -28.03 0.24 -5.82
CA PRO A 259 -29.23 0.03 -6.62
C PRO A 259 -30.27 1.11 -6.30
N ALA A 260 -30.52 1.97 -7.29
CA ALA A 260 -31.43 3.10 -7.22
C ALA A 260 -32.88 2.67 -6.93
N ARG A 261 -33.46 3.20 -5.86
CA ARG A 261 -34.91 3.32 -5.69
C ARG A 261 -35.30 4.78 -5.96
N ALA A 262 -35.85 5.05 -7.15
CA ALA A 262 -36.40 6.38 -7.49
C ALA A 262 -37.62 6.70 -6.59
N PRO A 263 -37.83 7.98 -6.17
CA PRO A 263 -38.55 8.89 -7.05
C PRO A 263 -38.29 10.42 -6.94
N ALA A 264 -38.73 11.09 -8.01
CA ALA A 264 -39.10 12.51 -8.24
C ALA A 264 -37.99 13.56 -8.50
N PRO A 265 -38.15 14.42 -9.53
CA PRO A 265 -37.12 15.34 -10.00
C PRO A 265 -37.07 16.59 -9.13
N ALA A 266 -35.90 16.87 -8.56
CA ALA A 266 -35.55 18.14 -7.93
C ALA A 266 -34.53 18.88 -8.84
N PRO A 267 -34.46 20.23 -8.75
CA PRO A 267 -33.93 21.10 -9.80
C PRO A 267 -32.45 20.82 -10.09
N GLU A 268 -32.03 21.03 -11.33
CA GLU A 268 -30.64 20.82 -11.78
C GLU A 268 -29.64 21.55 -10.88
N VAL A 269 -29.03 20.81 -9.95
CA VAL A 269 -27.89 21.28 -9.17
C VAL A 269 -26.67 21.19 -10.09
N PRO A 270 -25.90 22.27 -10.29
CA PRO A 270 -24.67 22.18 -11.06
C PRO A 270 -23.74 21.18 -10.38
N GLY A 271 -23.19 20.24 -11.15
CA GLY A 271 -22.27 19.21 -10.64
C GLY A 271 -21.16 19.81 -9.77
N VAL A 272 -20.73 19.07 -8.75
CA VAL A 272 -19.75 19.46 -7.72
C VAL A 272 -18.49 20.13 -8.32
N GLU A 273 -18.08 19.70 -9.52
CA GLU A 273 -16.96 20.31 -10.26
C GLU A 273 -17.20 21.77 -10.65
N LYS A 274 -18.43 22.15 -11.04
CA LYS A 274 -18.79 23.55 -11.33
C LYS A 274 -18.80 24.41 -10.07
N VAL A 275 -19.19 23.82 -8.93
CA VAL A 275 -19.19 24.50 -7.63
C VAL A 275 -17.75 24.71 -7.14
N LEU A 276 -16.88 23.70 -7.30
CA LEU A 276 -15.46 23.82 -6.95
C LEU A 276 -14.70 24.76 -7.91
N LEU A 277 -14.95 24.71 -9.22
CA LEU A 277 -14.33 25.65 -10.17
C LEU A 277 -14.72 27.10 -9.86
N ALA A 278 -15.99 27.36 -9.54
CA ALA A 278 -16.44 28.70 -9.16
C ALA A 278 -15.88 29.15 -7.79
N HIS A 279 -15.60 28.21 -6.88
CA HIS A 279 -15.02 28.53 -5.56
C HIS A 279 -13.53 28.85 -5.60
N TYR A 280 -12.80 28.29 -6.57
CA TYR A 280 -11.35 28.49 -6.74
C TYR A 280 -10.98 29.37 -7.95
N GLU A 281 -11.97 29.95 -8.64
CA GLU A 281 -11.75 30.89 -9.73
C GLU A 281 -11.05 32.16 -9.18
N GLY A 282 -9.74 32.27 -9.44
CA GLY A 282 -8.90 33.39 -9.02
C GLY A 282 -7.89 33.09 -7.89
N VAL A 283 -7.87 31.89 -7.32
CA VAL A 283 -6.94 31.52 -6.22
C VAL A 283 -5.82 30.56 -6.66
N ILE A 284 -5.97 29.90 -7.80
CA ILE A 284 -4.97 28.96 -8.33
C ILE A 284 -4.52 29.44 -9.71
N ASP A 285 -3.21 29.68 -9.88
CA ASP A 285 -2.58 29.91 -11.18
C ASP A 285 -2.97 28.78 -12.15
N PRO A 286 -3.33 29.07 -13.41
CA PRO A 286 -3.78 28.04 -14.33
C PRO A 286 -2.72 26.92 -14.42
N PRO A 287 -3.14 25.64 -14.38
CA PRO A 287 -2.20 24.53 -14.40
C PRO A 287 -1.32 24.60 -15.64
N SER A 288 -0.01 24.42 -15.45
CA SER A 288 0.95 24.50 -16.54
C SER A 288 0.53 23.60 -17.72
N PRO A 289 0.82 23.96 -18.98
CA PRO A 289 0.48 23.15 -20.15
C PRO A 289 1.01 21.70 -20.08
N VAL A 290 2.06 21.46 -19.30
CA VAL A 290 2.65 20.14 -19.06
C VAL A 290 1.77 19.31 -18.13
N THR A 291 1.20 19.92 -17.09
CA THR A 291 0.27 19.27 -16.14
C THR A 291 -0.99 18.81 -16.86
N LEU A 292 -1.55 19.66 -17.74
CA LEU A 292 -2.72 19.33 -18.56
C LEU A 292 -2.44 18.17 -19.53
N LYS A 293 -1.30 18.20 -20.23
CA LYS A 293 -0.89 17.10 -21.12
C LYS A 293 -0.64 15.79 -20.39
N ARG A 294 -0.09 15.83 -19.17
CA ARG A 294 0.11 14.63 -18.34
C ARG A 294 -1.22 14.04 -17.87
N ARG A 295 -2.18 14.91 -17.51
CA ARG A 295 -3.53 14.49 -17.08
C ARG A 295 -4.33 13.86 -18.22
N GLN A 296 -4.30 14.47 -19.40
CA GLN A 296 -4.91 13.91 -20.61
C GLN A 296 -4.30 12.55 -20.97
N LYS A 297 -2.97 12.43 -20.96
CA LYS A 297 -2.28 11.17 -21.27
C LYS A 297 -2.51 10.08 -20.21
N LYS A 298 -2.84 10.46 -18.96
CA LYS A 298 -3.23 9.53 -17.89
C LYS A 298 -4.66 9.02 -18.14
N GLN A 299 -5.61 9.93 -18.38
CA GLN A 299 -6.99 9.58 -18.76
C GLN A 299 -7.05 8.69 -20.01
N GLU A 300 -6.31 9.02 -21.07
CA GLU A 300 -6.24 8.21 -22.29
C GLU A 300 -5.69 6.79 -22.03
N ARG A 301 -4.79 6.61 -21.05
CA ARG A 301 -4.25 5.30 -20.65
C ARG A 301 -5.23 4.49 -19.82
N GLU A 302 -5.97 5.16 -18.94
CA GLU A 302 -6.99 4.56 -18.08
C GLU A 302 -8.20 4.12 -18.91
N GLU A 303 -8.66 4.96 -19.83
CA GLU A 303 -9.71 4.63 -20.79
C GLU A 303 -9.30 3.48 -21.72
N ALA A 304 -8.04 3.45 -22.18
CA ALA A 304 -7.52 2.33 -22.97
C ALA A 304 -7.37 1.03 -22.17
N ALA A 305 -7.10 1.10 -20.87
CA ALA A 305 -7.02 -0.06 -19.98
C ALA A 305 -8.41 -0.62 -19.64
N ALA A 306 -9.39 0.25 -19.40
CA ALA A 306 -10.78 -0.14 -19.17
C ALA A 306 -11.43 -0.75 -20.43
N ALA A 307 -11.11 -0.22 -21.62
CA ALA A 307 -11.58 -0.75 -22.90
C ALA A 307 -10.91 -2.07 -23.35
N ALA A 308 -9.89 -2.57 -22.62
CA ALA A 308 -9.09 -3.74 -23.02
C ALA A 308 -9.67 -5.10 -22.58
N TRP A 309 -10.70 -5.11 -21.74
CA TRP A 309 -11.39 -6.36 -21.36
C TRP A 309 -12.43 -6.74 -22.40
N HIS A 310 -12.38 -7.98 -22.86
CA HIS A 310 -13.31 -8.51 -23.85
C HIS A 310 -13.79 -9.92 -23.50
N GLU A 311 -14.89 -10.32 -24.14
CA GLU A 311 -15.38 -11.70 -24.10
C GLU A 311 -14.30 -12.64 -24.68
N PRO A 312 -14.00 -13.77 -24.02
CA PRO A 312 -12.89 -14.61 -24.40
C PRO A 312 -13.12 -15.28 -25.75
N THR A 313 -12.12 -15.19 -26.63
CA THR A 313 -12.13 -15.96 -27.87
C THR A 313 -11.73 -17.41 -27.62
N PHE A 314 -11.94 -18.29 -28.61
CA PHE A 314 -11.46 -19.67 -28.54
C PHE A 314 -9.95 -19.76 -28.25
N GLN A 315 -9.15 -18.86 -28.85
CA GLN A 315 -7.71 -18.83 -28.63
C GLN A 315 -7.36 -18.37 -27.21
N ASP A 316 -8.11 -17.42 -26.65
CA ASP A 316 -7.90 -16.98 -25.26
C ASP A 316 -8.21 -18.10 -24.28
N CYS A 317 -9.31 -18.84 -24.49
CA CYS A 317 -9.62 -20.01 -23.68
C CYS A 317 -8.50 -21.06 -23.77
N ALA A 318 -8.00 -21.35 -24.98
CA ALA A 318 -6.92 -22.30 -25.18
C ALA A 318 -5.62 -21.88 -24.47
N ASP A 319 -5.22 -20.61 -24.61
CA ASP A 319 -4.01 -20.07 -23.99
C ASP A 319 -4.08 -20.08 -22.46
N VAL A 320 -5.22 -19.67 -21.90
CA VAL A 320 -5.43 -19.64 -20.45
C VAL A 320 -5.46 -21.06 -19.87
N HIS A 321 -6.18 -22.00 -20.51
CA HIS A 321 -6.19 -23.39 -20.07
C HIS A 321 -4.81 -24.06 -20.20
N ALA A 322 -4.07 -23.78 -21.27
CA ALA A 322 -2.71 -24.30 -21.45
C ALA A 322 -1.76 -23.80 -20.36
N ALA A 323 -1.83 -22.52 -20.01
CA ALA A 323 -1.06 -21.94 -18.92
C ALA A 323 -1.45 -22.57 -17.58
N ILE A 324 -2.74 -22.62 -17.23
CA ILE A 324 -3.19 -23.28 -16.00
C ILE A 324 -2.74 -24.76 -15.96
N GLY A 325 -2.80 -25.48 -17.07
CA GLY A 325 -2.31 -26.85 -17.15
C GLY A 325 -0.82 -27.00 -16.89
N ALA A 326 0.00 -26.00 -17.26
CA ALA A 326 1.45 -26.05 -17.10
C ALA A 326 1.92 -25.93 -15.63
N ILE A 327 1.08 -25.43 -14.71
CA ILE A 327 1.39 -25.37 -13.27
C ILE A 327 0.86 -26.54 -12.47
N LEU A 328 -0.14 -27.23 -13.00
CA LEU A 328 -0.74 -28.33 -12.28
C LEU A 328 0.14 -29.58 -12.35
N PRO A 329 0.23 -30.37 -11.27
CA PRO A 329 0.92 -31.66 -11.32
C PRO A 329 0.33 -32.55 -12.43
N PRO A 330 1.17 -33.41 -13.06
CA PRO A 330 0.69 -34.31 -14.12
C PRO A 330 -0.50 -35.17 -13.66
N GLY A 331 -1.60 -35.12 -14.42
CA GLY A 331 -2.82 -35.89 -14.15
C GLY A 331 -3.85 -35.20 -13.26
N VAL A 332 -3.58 -33.98 -12.79
CA VAL A 332 -4.56 -33.13 -12.08
C VAL A 332 -5.41 -32.35 -13.12
N PRO A 333 -6.75 -32.42 -13.06
CA PRO A 333 -7.61 -31.66 -13.98
C PRO A 333 -7.57 -30.16 -13.66
N THR A 334 -7.90 -29.29 -14.61
CA THR A 334 -7.97 -27.84 -14.36
C THR A 334 -9.02 -27.49 -13.30
N TYR A 335 -8.78 -26.44 -12.52
CA TYR A 335 -9.76 -25.86 -11.60
C TYR A 335 -10.67 -24.83 -12.28
N ALA A 336 -10.36 -24.41 -13.51
CA ALA A 336 -11.16 -23.45 -14.27
C ALA A 336 -12.27 -24.18 -15.03
N ASP A 337 -13.53 -23.92 -14.65
CA ASP A 337 -14.73 -24.41 -15.34
C ASP A 337 -14.99 -23.61 -16.63
N ALA A 338 -14.84 -22.29 -16.57
CA ALA A 338 -15.01 -21.42 -17.73
C ALA A 338 -14.11 -20.18 -17.65
N ILE A 339 -13.73 -19.64 -18.80
CA ILE A 339 -13.11 -18.31 -18.90
C ILE A 339 -14.24 -17.30 -19.14
N VAL A 340 -14.30 -16.24 -18.34
CA VAL A 340 -15.39 -15.27 -18.31
C VAL A 340 -15.02 -14.00 -19.06
N ALA A 341 -13.82 -13.49 -18.84
CA ALA A 341 -13.31 -12.30 -19.51
C ALA A 341 -11.79 -12.35 -19.61
N VAL A 342 -11.22 -11.76 -20.67
CA VAL A 342 -9.77 -11.71 -20.86
C VAL A 342 -9.33 -10.30 -21.25
N SER A 343 -8.14 -9.92 -20.77
CA SER A 343 -7.43 -8.72 -21.15
C SER A 343 -5.95 -9.04 -21.35
N ARG A 344 -5.32 -8.42 -22.35
CA ARG A 344 -3.91 -8.67 -22.69
C ARG A 344 -3.01 -7.44 -22.60
N PRO A 345 -2.87 -6.80 -21.43
CA PRO A 345 -2.04 -5.62 -21.30
C PRO A 345 -0.55 -5.98 -21.37
N GLY A 346 0.18 -5.34 -22.29
CA GLY A 346 1.64 -5.39 -22.31
C GLY A 346 2.26 -6.79 -22.41
N GLY A 347 1.57 -7.74 -23.08
CA GLY A 347 2.05 -9.11 -23.26
C GLY A 347 1.79 -10.06 -22.08
N ARG A 348 1.00 -9.64 -21.09
CA ARG A 348 0.45 -10.50 -20.04
C ARG A 348 -0.96 -10.94 -20.40
N ILE A 349 -1.46 -12.01 -19.79
CA ILE A 349 -2.85 -12.43 -19.90
C ILE A 349 -3.49 -12.24 -18.52
N LEU A 350 -4.49 -11.38 -18.43
CA LEU A 350 -5.39 -11.28 -17.29
C LEU A 350 -6.69 -11.98 -17.67
N ALA A 351 -7.13 -12.93 -16.85
CA ALA A 351 -8.34 -13.68 -17.12
C ALA A 351 -9.21 -13.78 -15.86
N ASP A 352 -10.48 -13.39 -15.99
CA ASP A 352 -11.50 -13.75 -15.01
C ASP A 352 -12.02 -15.12 -15.37
N ILE A 353 -11.99 -16.04 -14.40
CA ILE A 353 -12.35 -17.43 -14.61
C ILE A 353 -13.37 -17.87 -13.57
N ARG A 354 -14.30 -18.71 -14.02
CA ARG A 354 -15.20 -19.45 -13.15
C ARG A 354 -14.48 -20.69 -12.66
N LEU A 355 -14.48 -20.88 -11.35
CA LEU A 355 -13.91 -22.04 -10.66
C LEU A 355 -14.87 -23.24 -10.70
N TRP A 356 -14.36 -24.42 -10.34
CA TRP A 356 -15.11 -25.68 -10.26
C TRP A 356 -16.34 -25.62 -9.34
N ASP A 357 -16.35 -24.72 -8.37
CA ASP A 357 -17.48 -24.50 -7.43
C ASP A 357 -18.38 -23.32 -7.83
N GLY A 358 -18.14 -22.72 -9.01
CA GLY A 358 -18.92 -21.62 -9.55
C GLY A 358 -18.46 -20.22 -9.12
N ALA A 359 -17.50 -20.10 -8.19
CA ALA A 359 -16.94 -18.82 -7.80
C ALA A 359 -16.12 -18.18 -8.94
N VAL A 360 -15.98 -16.86 -8.95
CA VAL A 360 -15.15 -16.16 -9.94
C VAL A 360 -13.81 -15.79 -9.30
N GLY A 361 -12.72 -16.10 -9.98
CA GLY A 361 -11.36 -15.72 -9.58
C GLY A 361 -10.61 -15.08 -10.75
N ARG A 362 -9.59 -14.27 -10.44
CA ARG A 362 -8.77 -13.60 -11.44
C ARG A 362 -7.37 -14.22 -11.48
N VAL A 363 -6.95 -14.56 -12.68
CA VAL A 363 -5.61 -15.06 -13.00
C VAL A 363 -4.82 -13.99 -13.72
N GLU A 364 -3.61 -13.72 -13.23
CA GLU A 364 -2.57 -13.04 -14.00
C GLU A 364 -1.50 -14.06 -14.45
N ILE A 365 -1.35 -14.19 -15.77
CA ILE A 365 -0.33 -15.03 -16.42
C ILE A 365 0.71 -14.10 -17.04
N SER A 366 1.96 -14.28 -16.61
CA SER A 366 3.11 -13.53 -17.14
C SER A 366 4.25 -14.48 -17.50
N GLY A 367 5.07 -14.13 -18.51
CA GLY A 367 6.23 -14.94 -18.92
C GLY A 367 5.98 -15.86 -20.13
N GLU A 368 7.06 -16.45 -20.66
CA GLU A 368 7.02 -17.30 -21.86
C GLU A 368 6.42 -18.70 -21.58
N PRO A 369 5.84 -19.38 -22.60
CA PRO A 369 5.38 -20.76 -22.52
C PRO A 369 6.41 -21.70 -21.87
N GLY A 370 6.07 -22.24 -20.69
CA GLY A 370 6.95 -23.14 -19.91
C GLY A 370 7.83 -22.46 -18.84
N ALA A 371 7.80 -21.13 -18.71
CA ALA A 371 8.48 -20.35 -17.67
C ALA A 371 7.57 -19.28 -17.06
N HIS A 372 6.28 -19.60 -16.92
CA HIS A 372 5.27 -18.65 -16.51
C HIS A 372 5.37 -18.30 -15.01
N GLY A 373 5.35 -17.00 -14.70
CA GLY A 373 5.04 -16.49 -13.38
C GLY A 373 3.52 -16.34 -13.24
N TYR A 374 2.96 -17.00 -12.23
CA TYR A 374 1.52 -16.97 -11.95
C TYR A 374 1.25 -16.14 -10.72
N ARG A 375 0.27 -15.25 -10.83
CA ARG A 375 -0.32 -14.56 -9.68
C ARG A 375 -1.82 -14.78 -9.72
N TRP A 376 -2.37 -15.15 -8.57
CA TRP A 376 -3.79 -15.36 -8.39
C TRP A 376 -4.34 -14.26 -7.48
N GLU A 377 -5.45 -13.65 -7.86
CA GLU A 377 -6.20 -12.73 -7.02
C GLU A 377 -7.69 -13.14 -7.08
N THR A 378 -8.26 -13.58 -5.95
CA THR A 378 -9.71 -13.80 -5.86
C THR A 378 -10.39 -12.44 -5.75
N THR A 379 -11.03 -12.00 -6.83
CA THR A 379 -11.92 -10.83 -6.79
C THR A 379 -13.36 -11.35 -6.76
N GLY A 380 -13.99 -11.32 -5.58
CA GLY A 380 -15.46 -11.44 -5.49
C GLY A 380 -16.06 -12.33 -4.40
N VAL A 381 -15.29 -13.21 -3.73
CA VAL A 381 -15.72 -13.96 -2.53
C VAL A 381 -14.47 -14.28 -1.71
N GLU A 382 -14.55 -14.16 -0.39
CA GLU A 382 -13.46 -14.44 0.57
C GLU A 382 -12.63 -15.68 0.22
N GLY A 383 -11.36 -15.45 -0.12
CA GLY A 383 -10.21 -15.84 0.70
C GLY A 383 -9.91 -17.32 0.93
N THR A 384 -10.81 -18.27 0.68
CA THR A 384 -10.53 -19.68 0.95
C THR A 384 -9.66 -20.26 -0.15
N ALA A 385 -8.38 -20.46 0.20
CA ALA A 385 -7.46 -21.27 -0.57
C ALA A 385 -8.10 -22.63 -0.90
N PHE A 386 -7.67 -23.27 -1.97
CA PHE A 386 -8.20 -24.55 -2.40
C PHE A 386 -7.08 -25.46 -2.87
N HIS A 387 -7.34 -26.76 -2.84
CA HIS A 387 -6.38 -27.78 -3.21
C HIS A 387 -7.06 -28.95 -3.93
N TRP A 388 -6.26 -29.73 -4.65
CA TRP A 388 -6.72 -30.97 -5.25
C TRP A 388 -6.55 -32.13 -4.26
N ASP A 389 -7.64 -32.74 -3.81
CA ASP A 389 -7.57 -34.01 -3.08
C ASP A 389 -7.39 -35.16 -4.08
N ALA A 390 -6.17 -35.71 -4.11
CA ALA A 390 -5.83 -36.84 -4.95
C ALA A 390 -6.63 -38.11 -4.60
N ARG A 391 -7.10 -38.25 -3.36
CA ARG A 391 -7.87 -39.41 -2.89
C ARG A 391 -9.32 -39.33 -3.34
N ALA A 392 -10.00 -38.21 -3.10
CA ALA A 392 -11.36 -37.97 -3.60
C ALA A 392 -11.41 -37.73 -5.11
N ARG A 393 -10.27 -37.40 -5.73
CA ARG A 393 -10.16 -36.93 -7.12
C ARG A 393 -11.08 -35.73 -7.36
N ALA A 394 -11.07 -34.79 -6.44
CA ALA A 394 -11.91 -33.60 -6.46
C ALA A 394 -11.13 -32.37 -5.98
N TRP A 395 -11.57 -31.20 -6.44
CA TRP A 395 -11.10 -29.91 -5.93
C TRP A 395 -11.87 -29.56 -4.65
N GLU A 396 -11.15 -29.21 -3.59
CA GLU A 396 -11.71 -28.89 -2.28
C GLU A 396 -11.18 -27.56 -1.76
N ARG A 397 -12.07 -26.78 -1.13
CA ARG A 397 -11.66 -25.60 -0.35
C ARG A 397 -10.87 -26.06 0.87
N ILE A 398 -9.77 -25.39 1.15
CA ILE A 398 -9.03 -25.53 2.40
C ILE A 398 -9.87 -24.78 3.43
N PRO A 399 -10.42 -25.47 4.44
CA PRO A 399 -11.08 -24.79 5.55
C PRO A 399 -10.07 -23.84 6.16
N GLU A 400 -10.46 -22.59 6.37
CA GLU A 400 -9.67 -21.67 7.18
C GLU A 400 -9.55 -22.32 8.57
N GLU A 401 -8.33 -22.66 8.99
CA GLU A 401 -8.11 -23.30 10.29
C GLU A 401 -8.66 -22.37 11.38
N ALA A 402 -9.72 -22.82 12.04
CA ALA A 402 -10.40 -22.11 13.13
C ALA A 402 -9.55 -22.01 14.39
#